data_AF-A0A6B2DNP8-F1
#
_entry.id   AF-A0A6B2DNP8-F1
#
_cell.length_a   1.000
_cell.length_b   1.000
_cell.length_c   1.000
_cell.angle_alpha   90.00
_cell.angle_beta   90.00
_cell.angle_gamma   90.00
#
_symmetry.space_group_name_H-M   'P 1'
#
loop_
_entity.id
_entity.type
_entity.pdbx_description
1 polymer ?
#
loop_
_entity_poly.entity_id
_entity_poly.type
_entity_poly.pdbx_seq_one_letter_code
_entity_poly.pdbx_strand_id
1 'polypeptide(L)'
;MNDLRQLAALQAKVFEFLAQQDEATLEAIANGDAHLAIAGAQQSSEPPPTPTPPTPLTSLTVTELRALAKKRRLRGYSKLTRDRLVELLGGPAVSEPEAPPAVAANPDSDAAAIASHLRETETEEEGAAYLQAQHLDREGLLAVATELQLTRVERLQPKELEKRVLKQAIGARRKFAGLRKW
;
A
#
# COMPACT_ATOMS: atom_id res chain seq x y z
N MET A 1 -0.11 30.55 22.04
CA MET A 1 -0.30 29.98 23.41
C MET A 1 -1.59 29.17 23.56
N ASN A 2 -2.63 29.35 22.73
CA ASN A 2 -3.88 28.57 22.84
C ASN A 2 -3.73 27.11 22.38
N ASP A 3 -2.88 26.85 21.38
CA ASP A 3 -2.74 25.51 20.79
C ASP A 3 -2.21 24.47 21.78
N LEU A 4 -1.26 24.86 22.64
CA LEU A 4 -0.73 24.00 23.70
C LEU A 4 -1.79 23.62 24.73
N ARG A 5 -2.69 24.55 25.08
CA ARG A 5 -3.79 24.27 26.00
C ARG A 5 -4.83 23.34 25.37
N GLN A 6 -5.10 23.51 24.07
CA GLN A 6 -6.00 22.61 23.33
C GLN A 6 -5.42 21.20 23.21
N LEU A 7 -4.11 21.08 22.93
CA LEU A 7 -3.43 19.79 22.89
C LEU A 7 -3.47 19.08 24.25
N ALA A 8 -3.16 19.81 25.33
CA ALA A 8 -3.20 19.24 26.68
C ALA A 8 -4.62 18.79 27.07
N ALA A 9 -5.65 19.57 26.72
CA ALA A 9 -7.04 19.19 26.96
C ALA A 9 -7.46 17.96 26.14
N LEU A 10 -6.98 17.83 24.90
CA LEU A 10 -7.24 16.65 24.07
C LEU A 10 -6.55 15.41 24.64
N GLN A 11 -5.29 15.52 25.03
CA GLN A 11 -4.54 14.43 25.67
C GLN A 11 -5.25 13.93 26.93
N ALA A 12 -5.70 14.85 27.79
CA ALA A 12 -6.44 14.48 29.00
C ALA A 12 -7.72 13.70 28.69
N LYS A 13 -8.48 14.13 27.68
CA LYS A 13 -9.70 13.42 27.24
C LYS A 13 -9.41 12.02 26.68
N VAL A 14 -8.32 11.86 25.93
CA VAL A 14 -7.93 10.54 25.43
C VAL A 14 -7.59 9.61 26.58
N PHE A 15 -6.82 10.06 27.58
CA PHE A 15 -6.51 9.24 28.75
C PHE A 15 -7.75 8.90 29.59
N GLU A 16 -8.66 9.86 29.77
CA GLU A 16 -9.92 9.61 30.46
C GLU A 16 -10.79 8.58 29.73
N PHE A 17 -10.84 8.64 28.40
CA PHE A 17 -11.54 7.65 27.58
C PHE A 17 -10.91 6.25 27.71
N LEU A 18 -9.59 6.16 27.63
CA LEU A 18 -8.86 4.89 27.77
C LEU A 18 -9.06 4.28 29.16
N ALA A 19 -9.15 5.10 30.21
CA ALA A 19 -9.41 4.63 31.57
C ALA A 19 -10.82 4.01 31.75
N GLN A 20 -11.75 4.26 30.83
CA GLN A 20 -13.11 3.69 30.85
C GLN A 20 -13.25 2.43 29.99
N GLN A 21 -12.25 2.09 29.17
CA GLN A 21 -12.30 0.90 28.33
C GLN A 21 -11.97 -0.35 29.14
N ASP A 22 -12.55 -1.47 28.73
CA ASP A 22 -12.19 -2.79 29.26
C ASP A 22 -10.79 -3.22 28.78
N GLU A 23 -10.20 -4.18 29.51
CA GLU A 23 -8.84 -4.66 29.25
C GLU A 23 -8.68 -5.29 27.86
N ALA A 24 -9.70 -6.00 27.36
CA ALA A 24 -9.64 -6.60 26.03
C ALA A 24 -9.62 -5.54 24.91
N THR A 25 -10.38 -4.46 25.07
CA THR A 25 -10.34 -3.31 24.15
C THR A 25 -8.98 -2.61 24.18
N LEU A 26 -8.37 -2.46 25.37
CA LEU A 26 -7.03 -1.86 25.49
C LEU A 26 -5.96 -2.73 24.80
N GLU A 27 -6.03 -4.05 24.95
CA GLU A 27 -5.14 -4.98 24.25
C GLU A 27 -5.33 -4.91 22.73
N ALA A 28 -6.57 -4.86 22.24
CA ALA A 28 -6.86 -4.71 20.81
C ALA A 28 -6.28 -3.41 20.25
N ILE A 29 -6.34 -2.31 20.99
CA ILE A 29 -5.72 -1.03 20.59
C ILE A 29 -4.19 -1.16 20.59
N ALA A 30 -3.59 -1.81 21.58
CA ALA A 30 -2.14 -2.00 21.68
C ALA A 30 -1.58 -2.90 20.57
N ASN A 31 -2.34 -3.92 20.17
CA ASN A 31 -1.99 -4.83 19.08
C ASN A 31 -2.28 -4.23 17.68
N GLY A 32 -3.05 -3.15 17.62
CA GLY A 32 -3.45 -2.50 16.37
C GLY A 32 -4.69 -3.12 15.71
N ASP A 33 -5.43 -3.98 16.40
CA ASP A 33 -6.71 -4.55 15.94
C ASP A 33 -7.86 -3.52 16.06
N ALA A 34 -7.69 -2.51 16.91
CA ALA A 34 -8.63 -1.41 17.09
C ALA A 34 -7.94 -0.04 16.96
N HIS A 35 -8.66 0.95 16.44
CA HIS A 35 -8.14 2.31 16.25
C HIS A 35 -9.13 3.35 16.77
N LEU A 36 -8.60 4.40 17.40
CA LEU A 36 -9.40 5.55 17.84
C LEU A 36 -9.58 6.53 16.68
N ALA A 37 -10.83 6.79 16.30
CA ALA A 37 -11.18 7.82 15.34
C ALA A 37 -11.80 9.03 16.05
N ILE A 38 -11.24 10.22 15.83
CA ILE A 38 -11.84 11.46 16.32
C ILE A 38 -12.92 11.88 15.31
N ALA A 39 -14.17 11.52 15.58
CA ALA A 39 -15.29 12.08 14.84
C ALA A 39 -15.47 13.55 15.25
N GLY A 40 -15.04 14.48 14.39
CA GLY A 40 -15.41 15.89 14.54
C GLY A 40 -16.94 16.02 14.62
N ALA A 41 -17.44 17.00 15.37
CA ALA A 41 -18.85 17.21 15.72
C ALA A 41 -19.78 17.52 14.52
N GLN A 42 -19.88 16.60 13.56
CA GLN A 42 -20.93 16.47 12.57
C GLN A 42 -21.44 15.03 12.56
N GLN A 43 -22.02 14.62 13.69
CA GLN A 43 -23.00 13.54 13.69
C GLN A 43 -24.04 13.91 14.73
N SER A 44 -24.81 14.94 14.36
CA SER A 44 -26.18 15.05 14.84
C SER A 44 -26.88 13.76 14.45
N SER A 45 -27.26 13.01 15.47
CA SER A 45 -28.24 11.93 15.50
C SER A 45 -29.19 11.92 14.30
N GLU A 46 -28.86 11.14 13.27
CA GLU A 46 -29.85 10.63 12.33
C GLU A 46 -30.05 9.15 12.67
N PRO A 47 -31.28 8.71 13.02
CA PRO A 47 -31.57 7.31 13.35
C PRO A 47 -31.22 6.42 12.15
N PRO A 48 -30.83 5.15 12.40
CA PRO A 48 -30.19 4.31 11.40
C PRO A 48 -31.08 4.19 10.16
N PRO A 49 -30.62 4.62 8.96
CA PRO A 49 -31.26 4.18 7.75
C PRO A 49 -31.04 2.68 7.70
N THR A 50 -32.14 1.96 7.60
CA THR A 50 -32.20 0.57 7.16
C THR A 50 -31.17 0.33 6.04
N PRO A 51 -30.44 -0.80 6.05
CA PRO A 51 -29.43 -1.09 5.04
C PRO A 51 -30.10 -1.07 3.67
N THR A 52 -29.91 0.02 2.95
CA THR A 52 -30.40 0.14 1.58
C THR A 52 -29.49 -0.79 0.78
N PRO A 53 -30.00 -1.87 0.17
CA PRO A 53 -29.19 -2.75 -0.65
C PRO A 53 -28.52 -1.92 -1.76
N PRO A 54 -27.30 -2.27 -2.19
CA PRO A 54 -26.59 -1.53 -3.22
C PRO A 54 -27.49 -1.40 -4.43
N THR A 55 -27.79 -0.16 -4.83
CA THR A 55 -28.57 0.13 -6.03
C THR A 55 -27.95 -0.66 -7.18
N PRO A 56 -28.63 -1.71 -7.68
CA PRO A 56 -28.00 -2.60 -8.64
C PRO A 56 -27.74 -1.76 -9.89
N LEU A 57 -26.52 -1.86 -10.44
CA LEU A 57 -26.09 -1.09 -11.63
C LEU A 57 -27.05 -1.27 -12.84
N THR A 58 -27.95 -2.25 -12.77
CA THR A 58 -29.03 -2.50 -13.73
C THR A 58 -30.15 -1.45 -13.71
N SER A 59 -30.41 -0.74 -12.60
CA SER A 59 -31.45 0.30 -12.56
C SER A 59 -30.99 1.67 -13.07
N LEU A 60 -29.69 1.86 -13.27
CA LEU A 60 -29.13 3.10 -13.80
C LEU A 60 -29.36 3.23 -15.31
N THR A 61 -29.62 4.45 -15.74
CA THR A 61 -29.77 4.82 -17.16
C THR A 61 -28.42 4.86 -17.87
N VAL A 62 -28.42 4.74 -19.22
CA VAL A 62 -27.17 4.76 -20.02
C VAL A 62 -26.40 6.07 -19.82
N THR A 63 -27.09 7.19 -19.58
CA THR A 63 -26.49 8.49 -19.28
C THR A 63 -25.76 8.49 -17.95
N GLU A 64 -26.35 7.90 -16.90
CA GLU A 64 -25.73 7.77 -15.58
C GLU A 64 -24.54 6.81 -15.61
N LEU A 65 -24.67 5.68 -16.33
CA LEU A 65 -23.56 4.75 -16.54
C LEU A 65 -22.39 5.42 -17.25
N ARG A 66 -22.64 6.24 -18.28
CA ARG A 66 -21.59 7.01 -18.97
C ARG A 66 -20.97 8.08 -18.07
N ALA A 67 -21.76 8.74 -17.22
CA ALA A 67 -21.25 9.70 -16.25
C ALA A 67 -20.32 9.03 -15.23
N LEU A 68 -20.70 7.84 -14.74
CA LEU A 68 -19.86 7.02 -13.86
C LEU A 68 -18.57 6.57 -14.57
N ALA A 69 -18.66 6.12 -15.82
CA ALA A 69 -17.48 5.74 -16.61
C ALA A 69 -16.52 6.93 -16.84
N LYS A 70 -17.06 8.12 -17.10
CA LYS A 70 -16.30 9.37 -17.21
C LYS A 70 -15.63 9.75 -15.90
N LYS A 71 -16.33 9.62 -14.76
CA LYS A 71 -15.77 9.85 -13.42
C LYS A 71 -14.59 8.91 -13.13
N ARG A 72 -14.67 7.67 -13.60
CA ARG A 72 -13.59 6.67 -13.55
C ARG A 72 -12.51 6.83 -14.63
N ARG A 73 -12.56 7.90 -15.45
CA ARG A 73 -11.62 8.20 -16.54
C ARG A 73 -11.43 7.07 -17.58
N LEU A 74 -12.42 6.19 -17.71
CA LEU A 74 -12.39 5.15 -18.73
C LEU A 74 -12.46 5.79 -20.13
N ARG A 75 -11.87 5.19 -21.15
CA ARG A 75 -11.92 5.68 -22.54
C ARG A 75 -12.62 4.65 -23.42
N GLY A 76 -13.20 5.09 -24.56
CA GLY A 76 -13.86 4.18 -25.51
C GLY A 76 -15.32 3.80 -25.17
N TYR A 77 -15.91 4.37 -24.11
CA TYR A 77 -17.25 4.03 -23.65
C TYR A 77 -18.40 4.63 -24.49
N SER A 78 -18.11 5.59 -25.39
CA SER A 78 -19.13 6.28 -26.19
C SER A 78 -19.86 5.38 -27.19
N LYS A 79 -19.25 4.25 -27.59
CA LYS A 79 -19.81 3.26 -28.52
C LYS A 79 -20.37 2.02 -27.83
N LEU A 80 -20.25 1.91 -26.51
CA LEU A 80 -20.69 0.73 -25.76
C LEU A 80 -22.20 0.78 -25.53
N THR A 81 -22.83 -0.39 -25.67
CA THR A 81 -24.23 -0.64 -25.31
C THR A 81 -24.39 -0.64 -23.79
N ARG A 82 -25.64 -0.53 -23.30
CA ARG A 82 -25.95 -0.54 -21.86
C ARG A 82 -25.34 -1.74 -21.15
N ASP A 83 -25.50 -2.93 -21.71
CA ASP A 83 -25.03 -4.18 -21.10
C ASP A 83 -23.50 -4.19 -21.00
N ARG A 84 -22.81 -3.74 -22.05
CA ARG A 84 -21.35 -3.66 -22.04
C ARG A 84 -20.80 -2.55 -21.12
N LEU A 85 -21.57 -1.48 -20.92
CA LEU A 85 -21.28 -0.44 -19.91
C LEU A 85 -21.44 -0.99 -18.49
N VAL A 86 -22.50 -1.77 -18.23
CA VAL A 86 -22.71 -2.43 -16.93
C VAL A 86 -21.63 -3.46 -16.66
N GLU A 87 -21.24 -4.27 -17.66
CA GLU A 87 -20.15 -5.23 -17.54
C GLU A 87 -18.78 -4.57 -17.35
N LEU A 88 -18.57 -3.35 -17.87
CA LEU A 88 -17.32 -2.62 -17.68
C LEU A 88 -17.28 -1.90 -16.31
N LEU A 89 -18.42 -1.43 -15.82
CA LEU A 89 -18.55 -0.75 -14.52
C LEU A 89 -18.70 -1.70 -13.34
N GLY A 90 -19.37 -2.83 -13.57
CA GLY A 90 -19.59 -3.95 -12.66
C GLY A 90 -18.78 -5.18 -13.04
N GLY A 91 -17.78 -5.01 -13.92
CA GLY A 91 -16.81 -6.06 -14.22
C GLY A 91 -16.26 -6.62 -12.93
N PRO A 92 -16.01 -7.94 -12.87
CA PRO A 92 -15.62 -8.59 -11.64
C PRO A 92 -14.49 -7.78 -11.04
N ALA A 93 -14.69 -7.28 -9.81
CA ALA A 93 -13.58 -7.19 -8.90
C ALA A 93 -12.90 -8.54 -9.06
N VAL A 94 -11.71 -8.54 -9.66
CA VAL A 94 -10.94 -9.73 -9.89
C VAL A 94 -10.90 -10.39 -8.52
N SER A 95 -11.68 -11.45 -8.36
CA SER A 95 -11.42 -12.50 -7.41
C SER A 95 -10.11 -13.10 -7.90
N GLU A 96 -9.03 -12.40 -7.60
CA GLU A 96 -7.71 -12.96 -7.64
C GLU A 96 -7.73 -13.97 -6.49
N PRO A 97 -7.48 -15.26 -6.80
CA PRO A 97 -7.56 -16.30 -5.81
C PRO A 97 -6.61 -15.96 -4.67
N GLU A 98 -7.14 -16.09 -3.46
CA GLU A 98 -6.43 -16.28 -2.19
C GLU A 98 -4.94 -16.64 -2.38
N ALA A 99 -4.08 -15.61 -2.24
CA ALA A 99 -2.72 -15.76 -1.79
C ALA A 99 -2.63 -15.00 -0.45
N PRO A 100 -1.96 -15.57 0.56
CA PRO A 100 -2.17 -15.34 1.99
C PRO A 100 -1.79 -13.89 2.41
N PRO A 101 -2.21 -13.45 3.61
CA PRO A 101 -2.48 -12.05 3.90
C PRO A 101 -1.26 -11.20 3.64
N ALA A 102 -1.46 -10.10 2.92
CA ALA A 102 -0.60 -8.93 3.04
C ALA A 102 -0.75 -8.43 4.48
N VAL A 103 0.01 -9.08 5.35
CA VAL A 103 0.54 -8.48 6.57
C VAL A 103 0.99 -7.09 6.14
N ALA A 104 0.65 -6.07 6.93
CA ALA A 104 1.35 -4.81 6.91
C ALA A 104 2.81 -5.07 7.35
N ALA A 105 3.54 -5.81 6.52
CA ALA A 105 4.96 -6.02 6.63
C ALA A 105 5.53 -4.63 6.42
N ASN A 106 6.21 -4.15 7.45
CA ASN A 106 6.97 -2.92 7.36
C ASN A 106 7.73 -2.94 6.02
N PRO A 107 7.67 -1.89 5.19
CA PRO A 107 8.40 -1.86 3.92
C PRO A 107 9.90 -2.13 4.11
N ASP A 108 10.41 -1.89 5.32
CA ASP A 108 11.76 -2.24 5.77
C ASP A 108 12.02 -3.76 5.87
N SER A 109 11.02 -4.54 6.32
CA SER A 109 11.12 -6.01 6.41
C SER A 109 11.17 -6.65 5.02
N ASP A 110 10.40 -6.11 4.08
CA ASP A 110 10.41 -6.58 2.69
C ASP A 110 11.70 -6.16 1.99
N ALA A 111 12.20 -4.95 2.26
CA ALA A 111 13.46 -4.46 1.72
C ALA A 111 14.67 -5.32 2.13
N ALA A 112 14.73 -5.76 3.40
CA ALA A 112 15.79 -6.64 3.89
C ALA A 112 15.75 -8.03 3.23
N ALA A 113 14.54 -8.58 3.03
CA ALA A 113 14.34 -9.85 2.33
C ALA A 113 14.76 -9.75 0.86
N ILE A 114 14.36 -8.68 0.17
CA ILE A 114 14.75 -8.40 -1.22
C ILE A 114 16.27 -8.23 -1.33
N ALA A 115 16.89 -7.47 -0.42
CA ALA A 115 18.34 -7.29 -0.40
C ALA A 115 19.10 -8.61 -0.18
N SER A 116 18.56 -9.50 0.65
CA SER A 116 19.12 -10.83 0.88
C SER A 116 19.03 -11.71 -0.38
N HIS A 117 17.86 -11.73 -1.02
CA HIS A 117 17.66 -12.48 -2.26
C HIS A 117 18.57 -12.00 -3.39
N LEU A 118 18.71 -10.68 -3.56
CA LEU A 118 19.62 -10.10 -4.57
C LEU A 118 21.10 -10.44 -4.35
N ARG A 119 21.51 -10.76 -3.11
CA ARG A 119 22.88 -11.23 -2.82
C ARG A 119 23.08 -12.69 -3.21
N GLU A 120 22.01 -13.48 -3.25
CA GLU A 120 22.03 -14.88 -3.65
C GLU A 120 22.04 -15.04 -5.17
N THR A 121 21.39 -14.12 -5.88
CA THR A 121 21.33 -14.13 -7.35
C THR A 121 22.72 -14.04 -7.99
N GLU A 122 22.93 -14.77 -9.09
CA GLU A 122 24.22 -14.87 -9.76
C GLU A 122 24.40 -13.83 -10.86
N THR A 123 23.31 -13.47 -11.53
CA THR A 123 23.34 -12.61 -12.71
C THR A 123 22.57 -11.31 -12.51
N GLU A 124 23.03 -10.25 -13.17
CA GLU A 124 22.34 -8.94 -13.16
C GLU A 124 20.97 -9.04 -13.84
N GLU A 125 20.81 -9.94 -14.80
CA GLU A 125 19.59 -10.18 -15.56
C GLU A 125 18.50 -10.80 -14.68
N GLU A 126 18.84 -11.84 -13.92
CA GLU A 126 17.91 -12.47 -12.95
C GLU A 126 17.52 -11.48 -11.84
N GLY A 127 18.48 -10.71 -11.32
CA GLY A 127 18.21 -9.71 -10.28
C GLY A 127 17.29 -8.59 -10.79
N ALA A 128 17.46 -8.16 -12.05
CA ALA A 128 16.58 -7.17 -12.67
C ALA A 128 15.16 -7.72 -12.90
N ALA A 129 15.04 -8.97 -13.37
CA ALA A 129 13.75 -9.62 -13.51
C ALA A 129 13.02 -9.75 -12.17
N TYR A 130 13.76 -10.07 -11.10
CA TYR A 130 13.22 -10.14 -9.75
C TYR A 130 12.70 -8.78 -9.25
N LEU A 131 13.50 -7.71 -9.39
CA LEU A 131 13.07 -6.36 -9.01
C LEU A 131 11.84 -5.88 -9.78
N GLN A 132 11.73 -6.23 -11.06
CA GLN A 132 10.57 -5.91 -11.88
C GLN A 132 9.32 -6.68 -11.44
N ALA A 133 9.46 -7.97 -11.09
CA ALA A 133 8.36 -8.79 -10.60
C ALA A 133 7.81 -8.29 -9.26
N GLN A 134 8.66 -7.72 -8.41
CA GLN A 134 8.25 -7.13 -7.12
C GLN A 134 7.55 -5.78 -7.27
N HIS A 135 7.52 -5.19 -8.48
CA HIS A 135 6.87 -3.90 -8.75
C HIS A 135 7.26 -2.78 -7.76
N LEU A 136 8.52 -2.76 -7.32
CA LEU A 136 9.01 -1.79 -6.35
C LEU A 136 8.90 -0.37 -6.89
N ASP A 137 8.32 0.49 -6.07
CA ASP A 137 8.28 1.92 -6.32
C ASP A 137 9.63 2.56 -5.93
N ARG A 138 9.75 3.88 -6.12
CA ARG A 138 11.00 4.58 -5.82
C ARG A 138 11.36 4.49 -4.34
N GLU A 139 10.38 4.49 -3.45
CA GLU A 139 10.59 4.41 -2.01
C GLU A 139 11.10 3.01 -1.61
N GLY A 140 10.47 1.95 -2.14
CA GLY A 140 10.95 0.58 -1.97
C GLY A 140 12.38 0.36 -2.47
N LEU A 141 12.75 0.93 -3.62
CA LEU A 141 14.12 0.88 -4.12
C LEU A 141 15.13 1.60 -3.20
N LEU A 142 14.73 2.69 -2.54
CA LEU A 142 15.59 3.41 -1.59
C LEU A 142 15.75 2.63 -0.28
N ALA A 143 14.70 1.96 0.20
CA ALA A 143 14.77 1.08 1.35
C ALA A 143 15.76 -0.07 1.10
N VAL A 144 15.65 -0.76 -0.06
CA VAL A 144 16.60 -1.81 -0.46
C VAL A 144 18.02 -1.26 -0.61
N ALA A 145 18.18 -0.04 -1.14
CA ALA A 145 19.49 0.59 -1.25
C ALA A 145 20.12 0.88 0.13
N THR A 146 19.29 1.25 1.11
CA THR A 146 19.70 1.50 2.50
C THR A 146 20.20 0.20 3.16
N GLU A 147 19.49 -0.90 2.96
CA GLU A 147 19.90 -2.25 3.41
C GLU A 147 21.20 -2.74 2.76
N LEU A 148 21.45 -2.34 1.51
CA LEU A 148 22.73 -2.57 0.83
C LEU A 148 23.82 -1.53 1.20
N GLN A 149 23.54 -0.65 2.15
CA GLN A 149 24.43 0.40 2.65
C GLN A 149 24.91 1.36 1.55
N LEU A 150 24.08 1.59 0.52
CA LEU A 150 24.37 2.54 -0.55
C LEU A 150 24.10 3.96 -0.06
N THR A 151 25.13 4.81 -0.08
CA THR A 151 25.01 6.22 0.28
C THR A 151 24.81 7.11 -0.95
N ARG A 152 24.22 8.30 -0.75
CA ARG A 152 23.99 9.32 -1.80
C ARG A 152 23.09 8.83 -2.96
N VAL A 153 22.15 7.94 -2.67
CA VAL A 153 21.24 7.35 -3.68
C VAL A 153 19.98 8.17 -3.96
N GLU A 154 19.61 9.08 -3.06
CA GLU A 154 18.36 9.86 -3.13
C GLU A 154 18.21 10.72 -4.39
N ARG A 155 19.34 11.16 -4.96
CA ARG A 155 19.38 12.05 -6.14
C ARG A 155 19.41 11.30 -7.47
N LEU A 156 19.56 9.97 -7.44
CA LEU A 156 19.63 9.18 -8.67
C LEU A 156 18.24 8.94 -9.23
N GLN A 157 18.18 8.82 -10.56
CA GLN A 157 16.95 8.40 -11.22
C GLN A 157 16.66 6.92 -10.91
N PRO A 158 15.38 6.49 -10.91
CA PRO A 158 15.00 5.11 -10.56
C PRO A 158 15.79 4.04 -11.32
N LYS A 159 15.99 4.21 -12.63
CA LYS A 159 16.77 3.28 -13.47
C LYS A 159 18.26 3.22 -13.10
N GLU A 160 18.83 4.33 -12.62
CA GLU A 160 20.22 4.36 -12.17
C GLU A 160 20.36 3.78 -10.77
N LEU A 161 19.36 4.00 -9.92
CA LEU A 161 19.27 3.41 -8.59
C LEU A 161 19.22 1.88 -8.68
N GLU A 162 18.35 1.34 -9.53
CA GLU A 162 18.22 -0.09 -9.82
C GLU A 162 19.56 -0.69 -10.26
N LYS A 163 20.22 -0.09 -11.27
CA LYS A 163 21.55 -0.54 -11.71
C LYS A 163 22.59 -0.55 -10.59
N ARG A 164 22.55 0.44 -9.70
CA ARG A 164 23.51 0.57 -8.60
C ARG A 164 23.25 -0.46 -7.50
N VAL A 165 21.98 -0.71 -7.18
CA VAL A 165 21.53 -1.78 -6.28
C VAL A 165 22.01 -3.14 -6.77
N LEU A 166 21.72 -3.48 -8.04
CA LEU A 166 22.15 -4.73 -8.66
C LEU A 166 23.67 -4.90 -8.66
N LYS A 167 24.39 -3.85 -9.09
CA LYS A 167 25.86 -3.85 -9.12
C LYS A 167 26.47 -4.02 -7.73
N GLN A 168 25.85 -3.47 -6.69
CA GLN A 168 26.32 -3.60 -5.31
C GLN A 168 26.04 -5.00 -4.76
N ALA A 169 24.81 -5.50 -4.91
CA ALA A 169 24.39 -6.80 -4.39
C ALA A 169 25.19 -7.95 -5.03
N ILE A 170 25.32 -7.94 -6.36
CA ILE A 170 25.97 -9.01 -7.13
C ILE A 170 27.49 -8.80 -7.20
N GLY A 171 27.91 -7.54 -7.33
CA GLY A 171 29.33 -7.19 -7.47
C GLY A 171 30.18 -7.52 -6.24
N ALA A 172 29.60 -7.48 -5.04
CA ALA A 172 30.25 -7.95 -3.83
C ALA A 172 30.58 -9.45 -3.93
N ARG A 173 29.60 -10.27 -4.32
CA ARG A 173 29.78 -11.73 -4.47
C ARG A 173 30.75 -12.09 -5.59
N ARG A 174 30.69 -11.41 -6.74
CA ARG A 174 31.62 -11.64 -7.88
C ARG A 174 33.08 -11.45 -7.48
N LYS A 175 33.38 -10.46 -6.62
CA LYS A 175 34.73 -10.26 -6.07
C LYS A 175 35.18 -11.44 -5.21
N PHE A 176 34.29 -12.02 -4.39
CA PHE A 176 34.65 -13.15 -3.51
C PHE A 176 34.61 -14.52 -4.20
N ALA A 177 33.76 -14.73 -5.21
CA ALA A 177 33.73 -15.96 -5.99
C ALA A 177 35.05 -16.19 -6.77
N GLY A 178 35.68 -15.10 -7.22
CA GLY A 178 37.02 -15.17 -7.82
C GLY A 178 38.13 -15.57 -6.86
N LEU A 179 37.99 -15.29 -5.56
CA LEU A 179 38.99 -15.66 -4.53
C LEU A 179 38.90 -17.12 -4.07
N ARG A 180 37.79 -17.83 -4.32
CA ARG A 180 37.63 -19.26 -3.96
C ARG A 180 38.22 -20.25 -4.97
N LYS A 181 38.81 -19.76 -6.07
CA LYS A 181 39.43 -20.57 -7.12
C LYS A 181 40.97 -20.63 -7.05
N TRP A 182 41.57 -20.23 -5.93
CA TRP A 182 43.01 -20.36 -5.68
C TRP A 182 43.28 -21.43 -4.63
#